data_AF-A0A562QWJ4-F1
#
_entry.id   AF-A0A562QWJ4-F1
#
_cell.length_a   1.000
_cell.length_b   1.000
_cell.length_c   1.000
_cell.angle_alpha   90.00
_cell.angle_beta   90.00
_cell.angle_gamma   90.00
#
_symmetry.space_group_name_H-M   'P 1'
#
loop_
_entity.id
_entity.type
_entity.pdbx_description
1 polymer ?
#
loop_
_entity_poly.entity_id
_entity_poly.type
_entity_poly.pdbx_seq_one_letter_code
_entity_poly.pdbx_strand_id
1 'polypeptide(L)'
;MKTPSSPHFTPVDLKRYFNAKRANAGEGFAARPGDTGWIDSLRGLQTHRGMPFLFGSEIGPDVLELRPGAPPAVIALPPTMASYVLFVQVAADRPSASPEGFGEIGPATLPVEGNPLGDRVATYGLRYADGSETDVPVLRRFAIQQNHISWSASAFAALPLRAPIVHASTGEDFVLGRAPGANFFQGEARTQSGRMDRQGENVWLYALPNPYPDKELSALSLRAEQEISLVFAVTTTALTQHPLRLQGRRKLKVRLPPGFHLNKLGELDVDDRGEQIGMDLGTVISARAVLEYSRADWLGAKVDVQPVRCGSEVIVEYSAHPDARLYLRSDDGRLHMFELRSLEGGGNAGASLMWRQSNRPQGRSRSASWKRTVACALPRGCMSMVRMGSICHPRDITARSIPAGSRTSRANLPMG
;
A
#
# COMPACT_ATOMS: atom_id res chain seq x y z
N MET A 1 -15.70 -2.38 6.53
CA MET A 1 -15.88 -1.96 7.96
C MET A 1 -15.08 -0.70 8.25
N LYS A 2 -15.62 0.28 8.98
CA LYS A 2 -14.83 1.36 9.58
C LYS A 2 -14.03 0.83 10.78
N THR A 3 -12.81 0.36 10.51
CA THR A 3 -11.91 -0.17 11.54
C THR A 3 -11.58 0.91 12.59
N PRO A 4 -11.57 0.57 13.89
CA PRO A 4 -11.03 1.45 14.92
C PRO A 4 -9.58 1.88 14.64
N SER A 5 -9.18 3.04 15.17
CA SER A 5 -7.79 3.46 15.14
C SER A 5 -6.92 2.50 15.96
N SER A 6 -5.75 2.16 15.43
CA SER A 6 -4.76 1.38 16.16
C SER A 6 -4.27 2.18 17.37
N PRO A 7 -4.14 1.55 18.56
CA PRO A 7 -3.65 2.23 19.76
C PRO A 7 -2.15 2.53 19.71
N HIS A 8 -1.44 1.98 18.72
CA HIS A 8 0.03 2.06 18.62
C HIS A 8 0.53 3.40 18.07
N PHE A 9 -0.38 4.33 17.78
CA PHE A 9 -0.09 5.57 17.07
C PHE A 9 -0.69 6.78 17.78
N THR A 10 0.06 7.86 17.83
CA THR A 10 -0.37 9.14 18.41
C THR A 10 -0.26 10.26 17.37
N PRO A 11 -1.39 10.86 16.94
CA PRO A 11 -1.37 11.99 16.02
C PRO A 11 -0.64 13.18 16.62
N VAL A 12 0.08 13.92 15.79
CA VAL A 12 0.69 15.21 16.14
C VAL A 12 -0.25 16.32 15.71
N ASP A 13 -0.56 17.25 16.63
CA ASP A 13 -1.36 18.43 16.30
C ASP A 13 -0.51 19.48 15.56
N LEU A 14 -0.76 19.59 14.26
CA LEU A 14 -0.09 20.54 13.38
C LEU A 14 -0.83 21.88 13.23
N LYS A 15 -2.00 22.06 13.87
CA LYS A 15 -2.90 23.20 13.61
C LYS A 15 -2.22 24.56 13.74
N ARG A 16 -1.34 24.74 14.73
CA ARG A 16 -0.60 25.99 14.94
C ARG A 16 0.59 26.20 13.98
N TYR A 17 0.95 25.16 13.22
CA TYR A 17 2.08 25.15 12.29
C TYR A 17 1.63 25.26 10.83
N PHE A 18 0.36 24.97 10.54
CA PHE A 18 -0.18 25.16 9.19
C PHE A 18 -0.07 26.63 8.77
N ASN A 19 0.43 26.83 7.55
CA ASN A 19 0.78 28.16 7.01
C ASN A 19 0.16 28.40 5.62
N ALA A 20 -0.45 27.39 5.01
CA ALA A 20 -1.09 27.50 3.70
C ALA A 20 -2.44 26.76 3.69
N LYS A 21 -3.29 27.14 2.73
CA LYS A 21 -4.53 26.43 2.42
C LYS A 21 -4.32 25.60 1.15
N ARG A 22 -4.52 24.28 1.22
CA ARG A 22 -4.32 23.34 0.13
C ARG A 22 -5.08 23.73 -1.14
N ALA A 23 -6.34 24.16 -0.99
CA ALA A 23 -7.17 24.60 -2.12
C ALA A 23 -6.59 25.82 -2.86
N ASN A 24 -5.74 26.60 -2.18
CA ASN A 24 -5.07 27.78 -2.75
C ASN A 24 -3.63 27.47 -3.17
N ALA A 25 -3.15 26.24 -2.94
CA ALA A 25 -1.82 25.83 -3.34
C ALA A 25 -1.78 25.72 -4.88
N GLY A 26 -1.16 26.72 -5.51
CA GLY A 26 -0.83 26.73 -6.94
C GLY A 26 0.37 25.82 -7.24
N GLU A 27 1.11 26.09 -8.32
CA GLU A 27 2.46 25.53 -8.52
C GLU A 27 2.55 23.98 -8.52
N GLY A 28 1.60 23.31 -9.17
CA GLY A 28 1.61 21.84 -9.28
C GLY A 28 0.85 21.10 -8.19
N PHE A 29 0.11 21.80 -7.33
CA PHE A 29 -0.85 21.19 -6.43
C PHE A 29 -2.30 21.35 -6.90
N ALA A 30 -2.64 22.19 -7.87
CA ALA A 30 -4.02 22.39 -8.29
C ALA A 30 -4.74 21.10 -8.72
N ALA A 31 -6.03 21.00 -8.40
CA ALA A 31 -6.90 19.93 -8.87
C ALA A 31 -7.01 19.92 -10.41
N ARG A 32 -7.27 18.76 -10.99
CA ARG A 32 -7.39 18.50 -12.42
C ARG A 32 -8.75 17.92 -12.78
N PRO A 33 -9.18 18.06 -14.05
CA PRO A 33 -10.33 17.32 -14.55
C PRO A 33 -10.15 15.81 -14.34
N GLY A 34 -11.13 15.17 -13.69
CA GLY A 34 -11.08 13.75 -13.32
C GLY A 34 -10.81 13.50 -11.84
N ASP A 35 -10.30 14.50 -11.10
CA ASP A 35 -10.07 14.36 -9.67
C ASP A 35 -11.39 14.19 -8.90
N THR A 36 -11.34 13.34 -7.89
CA THR A 36 -12.51 12.98 -7.07
C THR A 36 -12.78 13.94 -5.92
N GLY A 37 -11.90 14.93 -5.69
CA GLY A 37 -11.94 15.80 -4.51
C GLY A 37 -11.61 15.07 -3.20
N TRP A 38 -11.10 13.84 -3.26
CA TRP A 38 -10.79 13.06 -2.06
C TRP A 38 -9.75 13.73 -1.16
N ILE A 39 -8.74 14.41 -1.73
CA ILE A 39 -7.74 15.12 -0.92
C ILE A 39 -8.38 16.22 -0.07
N ASP A 40 -9.45 16.84 -0.57
CA ASP A 40 -10.18 17.90 0.12
C ASP A 40 -11.06 17.34 1.23
N SER A 41 -11.39 16.05 1.18
CA SER A 41 -12.06 15.35 2.27
C SER A 41 -11.14 15.05 3.47
N LEU A 42 -9.82 15.22 3.34
CA LEU A 42 -8.86 14.99 4.43
C LEU A 42 -8.93 16.14 5.44
N ARG A 43 -9.83 16.03 6.42
CA ARG A 43 -10.12 17.04 7.43
C ARG A 43 -10.33 16.41 8.81
N GLY A 44 -9.85 17.10 9.85
CA GLY A 44 -9.99 16.68 11.24
C GLY A 44 -9.33 15.32 11.55
N LEU A 45 -9.79 14.64 12.61
CA LEU A 45 -9.27 13.34 13.00
C LEU A 45 -9.80 12.25 12.07
N GLN A 46 -8.89 11.59 11.34
CA GLN A 46 -9.23 10.47 10.46
C GLN A 46 -8.28 9.30 10.65
N THR A 47 -8.74 8.10 10.31
CA THR A 47 -7.93 6.89 10.34
C THR A 47 -7.71 6.38 8.93
N HIS A 48 -6.44 6.24 8.54
CA HIS A 48 -6.03 5.68 7.26
C HIS A 48 -5.11 4.49 7.51
N ARG A 49 -5.39 3.34 6.89
CA ARG A 49 -4.63 2.09 7.09
C ARG A 49 -4.50 1.67 8.58
N GLY A 50 -5.50 2.01 9.38
CA GLY A 50 -5.51 1.78 10.84
C GLY A 50 -4.72 2.81 11.66
N MET A 51 -4.09 3.80 11.04
CA MET A 51 -3.30 4.84 11.70
C MET A 51 -4.12 6.13 11.83
N PRO A 52 -4.26 6.72 13.02
CA PRO A 52 -4.91 7.99 13.22
C PRO A 52 -4.01 9.16 12.81
N PHE A 53 -4.61 10.16 12.17
CA PHE A 53 -4.00 11.40 11.72
C PHE A 53 -4.93 12.56 12.02
N LEU A 54 -4.38 13.69 12.45
CA LEU A 54 -5.11 14.93 12.64
C LEU A 54 -4.82 15.88 11.47
N PHE A 55 -5.75 15.96 10.53
CA PHE A 55 -5.69 16.86 9.38
C PHE A 55 -6.23 18.25 9.72
N GLY A 56 -5.94 19.23 8.87
CA GLY A 56 -6.50 20.58 8.98
C GLY A 56 -8.03 20.65 8.93
N SER A 57 -8.56 21.83 9.27
CA SER A 57 -9.99 22.14 9.18
C SER A 57 -10.30 22.93 7.90
N GLU A 58 -11.58 23.09 7.57
CA GLU A 58 -12.00 23.94 6.43
C GLU A 58 -11.66 25.43 6.63
N ILE A 59 -11.57 25.85 7.89
CA ILE A 59 -11.31 27.23 8.30
C ILE A 59 -9.80 27.41 8.48
N GLY A 60 -9.26 28.43 7.81
CA GLY A 60 -7.85 28.82 7.91
C GLY A 60 -6.89 27.94 7.09
N PRO A 61 -5.58 28.03 7.38
CA PRO A 61 -4.57 27.11 6.87
C PRO A 61 -4.84 25.66 7.29
N ASP A 62 -4.65 24.72 6.37
CA ASP A 62 -4.94 23.28 6.55
C ASP A 62 -3.76 22.36 6.21
N VAL A 63 -2.64 22.93 5.74
CA VAL A 63 -1.39 22.23 5.43
C VAL A 63 -0.17 23.04 5.86
N LEU A 64 0.92 22.33 6.12
CA LEU A 64 2.25 22.92 6.28
C LEU A 64 2.97 22.87 4.93
N GLU A 65 3.06 24.01 4.27
CA GLU A 65 3.82 24.21 3.05
C GLU A 65 5.29 24.51 3.39
N LEU A 66 6.19 23.72 2.80
CA LEU A 66 7.63 23.90 2.89
C LEU A 66 8.13 24.47 1.56
N ARG A 67 8.78 25.64 1.60
CA ARG A 67 9.32 26.33 0.42
C ARG A 67 10.85 26.46 0.49
N PRO A 68 11.58 26.21 -0.62
CA PRO A 68 13.01 26.49 -0.71
C PRO A 68 13.35 27.90 -0.26
N GLY A 69 14.38 28.05 0.57
CA GLY A 69 14.83 29.34 1.11
C GLY A 69 14.01 29.89 2.28
N ALA A 70 12.87 29.29 2.63
CA ALA A 70 12.13 29.62 3.84
C ALA A 70 12.84 29.04 5.10
N PRO A 71 12.68 29.66 6.28
CA PRO A 71 13.21 29.09 7.51
C PRO A 71 12.57 27.72 7.81
N PRO A 72 13.29 26.80 8.49
CA PRO A 72 12.73 25.51 8.90
C PRO A 72 11.48 25.67 9.78
N ALA A 73 10.44 24.89 9.50
CA ALA A 73 9.29 24.77 10.37
C ALA A 73 9.65 23.86 11.57
N VAL A 74 9.65 24.44 12.78
CA VAL A 74 9.98 23.71 14.01
C VAL A 74 8.69 23.34 14.74
N ILE A 75 8.32 22.07 14.67
CA ILE A 75 7.14 21.49 15.28
C ILE A 75 7.54 20.93 16.65
N ALA A 76 7.19 21.63 17.72
CA ALA A 76 7.39 21.15 19.07
C ALA A 76 6.45 19.97 19.36
N LEU A 77 7.03 18.90 19.90
CA LEU A 77 6.32 17.70 20.32
C LEU A 77 6.23 17.67 21.84
N PRO A 78 5.17 17.08 22.42
CA PRO A 78 5.28 16.62 23.79
C PRO A 78 6.40 15.56 23.89
N PRO A 79 7.03 15.39 25.07
CA PRO A 79 7.90 14.26 25.37
C PRO A 79 7.41 12.94 24.77
N THR A 80 8.06 12.46 23.70
CA THR A 80 7.58 11.31 22.94
C THR A 80 8.71 10.33 22.62
N MET A 81 8.53 9.08 23.02
CA MET A 81 9.35 7.96 22.54
C MET A 81 8.72 7.43 21.25
N ALA A 82 9.44 7.53 20.13
CA ALA A 82 8.96 7.05 18.84
C ALA A 82 10.05 6.29 18.10
N SER A 83 9.70 5.12 17.58
CA SER A 83 10.53 4.37 16.64
C SER A 83 10.37 4.86 15.21
N TYR A 84 9.19 5.38 14.87
CA TYR A 84 8.91 5.98 13.57
C TYR A 84 8.06 7.25 13.71
N VAL A 85 8.31 8.20 12.81
CA VAL A 85 7.45 9.36 12.57
C VAL A 85 6.86 9.21 11.18
N LEU A 86 5.53 9.19 11.08
CA LEU A 86 4.83 8.95 9.83
C LEU A 86 4.29 10.28 9.29
N PHE A 87 4.65 10.59 8.05
CA PHE A 87 4.28 11.81 7.35
C PHE A 87 3.28 11.51 6.26
N VAL A 88 2.20 12.30 6.23
CA VAL A 88 1.25 12.37 5.12
C VAL A 88 1.59 13.60 4.30
N GLN A 89 2.08 13.39 3.08
CA GLN A 89 2.79 14.44 2.34
C GLN A 89 2.70 14.29 0.83
N VAL A 90 2.99 15.38 0.12
CA VAL A 90 3.07 15.41 -1.34
C VAL A 90 4.07 16.46 -1.82
N ALA A 91 4.79 16.16 -2.90
CA ALA A 91 5.62 17.14 -3.61
C ALA A 91 4.83 17.81 -4.73
N ALA A 92 5.24 18.99 -5.18
CA ALA A 92 4.62 19.65 -6.33
C ALA A 92 4.71 18.78 -7.58
N ASP A 93 3.65 18.72 -8.38
CA ASP A 93 3.71 18.10 -9.70
C ASP A 93 4.69 18.82 -10.60
N ARG A 94 5.55 18.05 -11.28
CA ARG A 94 6.39 18.61 -12.33
C ARG A 94 5.63 18.68 -13.65
N PRO A 95 5.85 19.73 -14.46
CA PRO A 95 5.37 19.75 -15.83
C PRO A 95 5.97 18.57 -16.61
N SER A 96 5.28 18.14 -17.66
CA SER A 96 5.81 17.13 -18.57
C SER A 96 7.14 17.60 -19.17
N ALA A 97 8.10 16.69 -19.28
CA ALA A 97 9.39 16.94 -19.90
C ALA A 97 9.37 16.72 -21.43
N SER A 98 8.19 16.47 -22.02
CA SER A 98 8.05 16.28 -23.47
C SER A 98 8.53 17.52 -24.22
N PRO A 99 9.43 17.38 -25.22
CA PRO A 99 9.90 18.49 -26.02
C PRO A 99 8.74 19.21 -26.73
N GLU A 100 8.87 20.52 -26.90
CA GLU A 100 7.92 21.31 -27.67
C GLU A 100 7.81 20.79 -29.11
N GLY A 101 6.58 20.65 -29.62
CA GLY A 101 6.32 20.12 -30.96
C GLY A 101 6.44 18.59 -31.10
N PHE A 102 6.81 17.87 -30.04
CA PHE A 102 6.68 16.42 -30.03
C PHE A 102 5.19 16.05 -29.91
N GLY A 103 4.67 15.33 -30.90
CA GLY A 103 3.27 14.91 -30.91
C GLY A 103 2.92 14.04 -29.71
N GLU A 104 1.63 13.94 -29.39
CA GLU A 104 1.13 13.11 -28.28
C GLU A 104 1.62 11.66 -28.44
N ILE A 105 2.51 11.20 -27.54
CA ILE A 105 3.00 9.82 -27.57
C ILE A 105 2.01 8.93 -26.80
N GLY A 106 1.20 8.18 -27.55
CA GLY A 106 0.43 7.03 -27.05
C GLY A 106 -1.02 7.34 -26.63
N PRO A 107 -1.85 6.29 -26.44
CA PRO A 107 -3.31 6.41 -26.31
C PRO A 107 -3.82 6.97 -24.97
N ALA A 108 -2.95 7.53 -24.13
CA ALA A 108 -3.35 8.19 -22.89
C ALA A 108 -2.36 9.30 -22.56
N THR A 109 -2.71 10.53 -22.92
CA THR A 109 -2.11 11.75 -22.35
C THR A 109 -2.27 11.70 -20.84
N LEU A 110 -1.21 11.32 -20.13
CA LEU A 110 -1.09 11.66 -18.72
C LEU A 110 -0.24 12.93 -18.70
N PRO A 111 -0.82 14.10 -18.41
CA PRO A 111 -0.14 15.40 -18.54
C PRO A 111 1.08 15.53 -17.61
N VAL A 112 1.30 14.56 -16.72
CA VAL A 112 2.39 14.54 -15.76
C VAL A 112 2.94 13.13 -15.60
N GLU A 113 4.24 12.98 -15.85
CA GLU A 113 4.94 11.69 -15.80
C GLU A 113 5.19 11.23 -14.36
N GLY A 114 5.80 12.08 -13.54
CA GLY A 114 6.24 11.73 -12.17
C GLY A 114 7.42 10.79 -12.08
N ASN A 115 8.10 10.54 -13.21
CA ASN A 115 9.25 9.64 -13.27
C ASN A 115 10.58 10.20 -12.73
N PRO A 116 10.85 11.52 -12.68
CA PRO A 116 12.07 12.04 -12.08
C PRO A 116 12.30 11.52 -10.65
N LEU A 117 13.56 11.29 -10.30
CA LEU A 117 14.00 10.42 -9.20
C LEU A 117 15.16 11.07 -8.45
N GLY A 118 15.15 10.98 -7.12
CA GLY A 118 16.35 11.19 -6.30
C GLY A 118 16.65 12.64 -5.91
N ASP A 119 15.93 13.61 -6.48
CA ASP A 119 16.07 15.02 -6.08
C ASP A 119 15.69 15.23 -4.62
N ARG A 120 16.38 16.16 -3.96
CA ARG A 120 16.15 16.48 -2.54
C ARG A 120 14.98 17.44 -2.41
N VAL A 121 13.83 16.92 -2.00
CA VAL A 121 12.62 17.73 -1.80
C VAL A 121 12.72 18.51 -0.50
N ALA A 122 13.11 17.83 0.58
CA ALA A 122 13.21 18.40 1.91
C ALA A 122 14.26 17.66 2.76
N THR A 123 14.60 18.21 3.91
CA THR A 123 15.25 17.47 5.00
C THR A 123 14.40 17.58 6.26
N TYR A 124 14.17 16.43 6.91
CA TYR A 124 13.43 16.31 8.15
C TYR A 124 14.40 15.99 9.29
N GLY A 125 14.53 16.93 10.22
CA GLY A 125 15.31 16.82 11.44
C GLY A 125 14.48 16.27 12.59
N LEU A 126 15.00 15.24 13.25
CA LEU A 126 14.48 14.72 14.52
C LEU A 126 15.29 15.33 15.66
N ARG A 127 14.64 16.17 16.48
CA ARG A 127 15.28 16.82 17.64
C ARG A 127 14.93 16.06 18.91
N TYR A 128 15.94 15.80 19.73
CA TYR A 128 15.80 15.05 20.97
C TYR A 128 15.83 15.97 22.20
N ALA A 129 15.35 15.47 23.33
CA ALA A 129 15.32 16.22 24.58
C ALA A 129 16.74 16.60 25.10
N ASP A 130 17.77 15.85 24.71
CA ASP A 130 19.18 16.14 25.02
C ASP A 130 19.79 17.26 24.17
N GLY A 131 19.01 17.86 23.27
CA GLY A 131 19.44 18.92 22.35
C GLY A 131 20.12 18.42 21.07
N SER A 132 20.34 17.11 20.92
CA SER A 132 20.86 16.55 19.66
C SER A 132 19.79 16.58 18.56
N GLU A 133 20.23 16.61 17.30
CA GLU A 133 19.37 16.59 16.12
C GLU A 133 19.90 15.58 15.11
N THR A 134 19.02 14.89 14.39
CA THR A 134 19.38 14.02 13.27
C THR A 134 18.58 14.36 12.03
N ASP A 135 19.29 14.79 11.00
CA ASP A 135 18.72 15.15 9.71
C ASP A 135 18.56 13.92 8.81
N VAL A 136 17.39 13.80 8.18
CA VAL A 136 17.11 12.77 7.18
C VAL A 136 16.61 13.40 5.89
N PRO A 137 17.29 13.16 4.74
CA PRO A 137 16.84 13.70 3.46
C PRO A 137 15.57 13.00 2.98
N VAL A 138 14.65 13.81 2.46
CA VAL A 138 13.40 13.37 1.82
C VAL A 138 13.59 13.47 0.32
N LEU A 139 13.80 12.32 -0.32
CA LEU A 139 14.10 12.24 -1.75
C LEU A 139 12.83 11.96 -2.57
N ARG A 140 12.72 12.62 -3.73
CA ARG A 140 11.63 12.41 -4.69
C ARG A 140 11.60 10.97 -5.16
N ARG A 141 10.39 10.42 -5.23
CA ARG A 141 10.06 9.04 -5.61
C ARG A 141 10.64 7.98 -4.65
N PHE A 142 11.28 8.37 -3.54
CA PHE A 142 11.60 7.47 -2.44
C PHE A 142 10.64 7.70 -1.28
N ALA A 143 10.83 8.79 -0.54
CA ALA A 143 10.07 9.12 0.67
C ALA A 143 8.84 9.99 0.38
N ILE A 144 8.83 10.70 -0.75
CA ILE A 144 7.73 11.56 -1.16
C ILE A 144 7.55 11.45 -2.67
N GLN A 145 6.33 11.67 -3.14
CA GLN A 145 6.05 11.80 -4.55
C GLN A 145 4.97 12.86 -4.75
N GLN A 146 4.82 13.30 -6.00
CA GLN A 146 3.84 14.28 -6.40
C GLN A 146 2.40 13.75 -6.44
N ASN A 147 1.42 14.64 -6.58
CA ASN A 147 0.00 14.33 -6.44
C ASN A 147 -0.51 13.46 -7.60
N HIS A 148 -0.17 13.84 -8.82
CA HIS A 148 -0.60 13.14 -10.03
C HIS A 148 0.56 12.36 -10.63
N ILE A 149 0.37 11.07 -10.90
CA ILE A 149 1.43 10.21 -11.44
C ILE A 149 0.96 9.38 -12.63
N SER A 150 1.90 9.08 -13.52
CA SER A 150 1.69 8.09 -14.58
C SER A 150 1.85 6.65 -14.06
N TRP A 151 1.63 5.67 -14.94
CA TRP A 151 1.98 4.28 -14.62
C TRP A 151 3.47 4.18 -14.29
N SER A 152 3.84 3.38 -13.29
CA SER A 152 5.20 3.15 -12.77
C SER A 152 5.79 4.26 -11.88
N ALA A 153 5.23 5.47 -11.86
CA ALA A 153 5.78 6.61 -11.12
C ALA A 153 5.46 6.62 -9.60
N SER A 154 5.24 5.46 -8.97
CA SER A 154 5.03 5.39 -7.51
C SER A 154 6.32 5.60 -6.72
N ALA A 155 6.18 6.04 -5.46
CA ALA A 155 7.30 6.12 -4.53
C ALA A 155 7.79 4.72 -4.09
N PHE A 156 9.08 4.59 -3.77
CA PHE A 156 9.69 3.33 -3.35
C PHE A 156 9.55 3.02 -1.86
N ALA A 157 9.64 4.05 -1.00
CA ALA A 157 9.58 3.91 0.46
C ALA A 157 8.28 4.45 1.07
N ALA A 158 7.50 5.19 0.30
CA ALA A 158 6.18 5.68 0.68
C ALA A 158 5.06 4.91 -0.03
N LEU A 159 3.90 4.82 0.62
CA LEU A 159 2.69 4.21 0.07
C LEU A 159 1.63 5.26 -0.22
N PRO A 160 0.68 5.03 -1.14
CA PRO A 160 -0.53 5.84 -1.18
C PRO A 160 -1.22 5.83 0.18
N LEU A 161 -1.65 6.99 0.68
CA LEU A 161 -2.35 7.12 1.96
C LEU A 161 -3.61 6.26 1.98
N ARG A 162 -4.36 6.26 0.87
CA ARG A 162 -5.51 5.37 0.66
C ARG A 162 -5.04 3.92 0.75
N ALA A 163 -5.70 3.14 1.61
CA ALA A 163 -5.43 1.72 1.79
C ALA A 163 -5.75 0.91 0.52
N PRO A 164 -5.18 -0.29 0.34
CA PRO A 164 -5.66 -1.23 -0.65
C PRO A 164 -7.14 -1.50 -0.44
N ILE A 165 -7.90 -1.54 -1.52
CA ILE A 165 -9.33 -1.79 -1.49
C ILE A 165 -9.53 -3.25 -1.84
N VAL A 166 -10.28 -3.96 -1.01
CA VAL A 166 -10.73 -5.32 -1.31
C VAL A 166 -12.20 -5.23 -1.67
N HIS A 167 -12.59 -5.93 -2.72
CA HIS A 167 -13.94 -5.92 -3.26
C HIS A 167 -14.31 -7.30 -3.80
N ALA A 168 -15.60 -7.55 -3.95
CA ALA A 168 -16.09 -8.68 -4.72
C ALA A 168 -15.77 -8.47 -6.21
N SER A 169 -15.45 -9.54 -6.91
CA SER A 169 -15.37 -9.50 -8.37
C SER A 169 -16.76 -9.28 -8.99
N THR A 170 -16.80 -8.84 -10.25
CA THR A 170 -18.07 -8.63 -10.99
C THR A 170 -18.96 -9.87 -10.97
N GLY A 171 -18.38 -11.07 -11.12
CA GLY A 171 -19.14 -12.32 -11.07
C GLY A 171 -19.68 -12.66 -9.67
N GLU A 172 -18.92 -12.36 -8.62
CA GLU A 172 -19.35 -12.55 -7.24
C GLU A 172 -20.50 -11.58 -6.89
N ASP A 173 -20.39 -10.31 -7.30
CA ASP A 173 -21.47 -9.33 -7.14
C ASP A 173 -22.74 -9.76 -7.88
N PHE A 174 -22.61 -10.31 -9.11
CA PHE A 174 -23.75 -10.88 -9.84
C PHE A 174 -24.44 -12.01 -9.07
N VAL A 175 -23.69 -12.96 -8.51
CA VAL A 175 -24.26 -14.06 -7.70
C VAL A 175 -24.93 -13.53 -6.42
N LEU A 176 -24.39 -12.46 -5.83
CA LEU A 176 -24.97 -11.80 -4.67
C LEU A 176 -26.19 -10.91 -5.03
N GLY A 177 -26.46 -10.67 -6.31
CA GLY A 177 -27.52 -9.78 -6.78
C GLY A 177 -27.20 -8.30 -6.54
N ARG A 178 -25.92 -7.94 -6.53
CA ARG A 178 -25.41 -6.58 -6.28
C ARG A 178 -24.97 -5.93 -7.59
N ALA A 179 -25.03 -4.61 -7.63
CA ALA A 179 -24.32 -3.86 -8.66
C ALA A 179 -22.81 -4.07 -8.49
N PRO A 180 -22.03 -4.17 -9.59
CA PRO A 180 -20.58 -4.28 -9.51
C PRO A 180 -19.96 -3.12 -8.72
N GLY A 181 -19.13 -3.44 -7.73
CA GLY A 181 -18.42 -2.44 -6.92
C GLY A 181 -17.24 -1.76 -7.65
N ALA A 182 -16.81 -2.30 -8.79
CA ALA A 182 -15.77 -1.71 -9.64
C ALA A 182 -16.11 -1.86 -11.12
N ASN A 183 -15.44 -1.05 -11.95
CA ASN A 183 -15.58 -1.16 -13.40
C ASN A 183 -15.00 -2.50 -13.92
N PHE A 184 -15.36 -2.87 -15.15
CA PHE A 184 -15.03 -4.17 -15.75
C PHE A 184 -13.57 -4.61 -15.54
N PHE A 185 -12.60 -3.75 -15.87
CA PHE A 185 -11.17 -4.07 -15.74
C PHE A 185 -10.71 -4.23 -14.29
N GLN A 186 -11.17 -3.34 -13.41
CA GLN A 186 -10.77 -3.39 -12.00
C GLN A 186 -11.46 -4.53 -11.23
N GLY A 187 -12.68 -4.89 -11.65
CA GLY A 187 -13.51 -5.93 -11.04
C GLY A 187 -13.17 -7.36 -11.46
N GLU A 188 -12.17 -7.57 -12.33
CA GLU A 188 -11.62 -8.90 -12.63
C GLU A 188 -10.84 -9.50 -11.45
N ALA A 189 -10.23 -8.64 -10.62
CA ALA A 189 -9.51 -9.03 -9.42
C ALA A 189 -10.23 -8.52 -8.17
N ARG A 190 -10.03 -9.17 -7.03
CA ARG A 190 -10.64 -8.76 -5.75
C ARG A 190 -9.90 -7.63 -5.04
N THR A 191 -8.83 -7.08 -5.62
CA THR A 191 -7.95 -6.12 -4.94
C THR A 191 -7.54 -4.97 -5.83
N GLN A 192 -7.54 -3.77 -5.27
CA GLN A 192 -6.93 -2.57 -5.86
C GLN A 192 -5.85 -2.03 -4.92
N SER A 193 -4.79 -1.48 -5.46
CA SER A 193 -3.64 -1.02 -4.67
C SER A 193 -3.90 0.22 -3.79
N GLY A 194 -5.05 0.89 -3.99
CA GLY A 194 -5.36 2.19 -3.39
C GLY A 194 -4.70 3.37 -4.13
N ARG A 195 -3.74 3.10 -5.03
CA ARG A 195 -3.15 4.09 -5.94
C ARG A 195 -4.21 4.56 -6.93
N MET A 196 -4.37 5.88 -7.06
CA MET A 196 -5.13 6.47 -8.15
C MET A 196 -4.20 6.68 -9.33
N ASP A 197 -4.42 5.91 -10.40
CA ASP A 197 -3.67 6.10 -11.63
C ASP A 197 -4.49 6.86 -12.67
N ARG A 198 -3.76 7.44 -13.62
CA ARG A 198 -4.25 8.14 -14.81
C ARG A 198 -5.06 9.43 -14.57
N GLN A 199 -5.88 9.55 -13.53
CA GLN A 199 -6.85 10.66 -13.41
C GLN A 199 -7.21 11.04 -11.97
N GLY A 200 -6.39 10.66 -10.98
CA GLY A 200 -6.71 10.99 -9.60
C GLY A 200 -5.51 11.33 -8.72
N GLU A 201 -5.81 12.08 -7.68
CA GLU A 201 -4.89 12.57 -6.67
C GLU A 201 -4.35 11.44 -5.77
N ASN A 202 -3.06 11.53 -5.45
CA ASN A 202 -2.39 10.67 -4.48
C ASN A 202 -1.73 11.53 -3.40
N VAL A 203 -1.95 11.14 -2.16
CA VAL A 203 -1.17 11.61 -1.02
C VAL A 203 -0.30 10.46 -0.53
N TRP A 204 0.94 10.75 -0.15
CA TRP A 204 1.93 9.72 0.15
C TRP A 204 2.17 9.64 1.65
N LEU A 205 2.15 8.41 2.15
CA LEU A 205 2.44 8.05 3.53
C LEU A 205 3.85 7.48 3.62
N TYR A 206 4.71 8.15 4.36
CA TYR A 206 6.10 7.75 4.58
C TYR A 206 6.37 7.54 6.06
N ALA A 207 6.98 6.42 6.41
CA ALA A 207 7.42 6.13 7.77
C ALA A 207 8.91 6.44 7.90
N LEU A 208 9.23 7.60 8.46
CA LEU A 208 10.60 7.99 8.75
C LEU A 208 11.10 7.23 9.99
N PRO A 209 12.16 6.39 9.87
CA PRO A 209 12.74 5.73 11.04
C PRO A 209 13.42 6.75 11.95
N ASN A 210 13.19 6.65 13.26
CA ASN A 210 13.99 7.32 14.27
C ASN A 210 15.28 6.52 14.50
N PRO A 211 16.48 7.06 14.19
CA PRO A 211 17.75 6.35 14.43
C PRO A 211 18.04 6.06 15.90
N TYR A 212 17.43 6.83 16.82
CA TYR A 212 17.59 6.70 18.26
C TYR A 212 16.22 6.55 18.93
N PRO A 213 15.56 5.38 18.77
CA PRO A 213 14.21 5.14 19.31
C PRO A 213 14.14 5.20 20.84
N ASP A 214 15.28 5.01 21.52
CA ASP A 214 15.42 5.09 22.98
C ASP A 214 15.68 6.53 23.48
N LYS A 215 15.77 7.51 22.57
CA LYS A 215 15.82 8.93 22.92
C LYS A 215 14.46 9.59 22.74
N GLU A 216 14.09 10.39 23.71
CA GLU A 216 12.87 11.18 23.67
C GLU A 216 12.97 12.28 22.60
N LEU A 217 11.99 12.32 21.69
CA LEU A 217 11.83 13.39 20.72
C LEU A 217 11.18 14.60 21.39
N SER A 218 11.74 15.78 21.13
CA SER A 218 11.25 17.06 21.62
C SER A 218 10.67 17.95 20.51
N ALA A 219 11.12 17.78 19.26
CA ALA A 219 10.60 18.51 18.12
C ALA A 219 10.93 17.83 16.77
N LEU A 220 10.22 18.26 15.73
CA LEU A 220 10.56 18.01 14.32
C LEU A 220 11.00 19.33 13.68
N SER A 221 12.03 19.28 12.83
CA SER A 221 12.57 20.42 12.10
C SER A 221 12.45 20.15 10.60
N LEU A 222 11.46 20.73 9.93
CA LEU A 222 11.19 20.43 8.54
C LEU A 222 11.63 21.61 7.66
N ARG A 223 12.54 21.36 6.72
CA ARG A 223 12.98 22.38 5.75
C ARG A 223 12.86 21.85 4.33
N ALA A 224 12.32 22.66 3.43
CA ALA A 224 12.42 22.37 2.01
C ALA A 224 13.85 22.58 1.52
N GLU A 225 14.22 21.82 0.49
CA GLU A 225 15.49 21.97 -0.21
C GLU A 225 15.26 22.49 -1.63
N GLN A 226 15.10 21.61 -2.61
CA GLN A 226 15.03 22.00 -4.01
C GLN A 226 13.60 22.24 -4.49
N GLU A 227 12.59 21.75 -3.75
CA GLU A 227 11.21 21.68 -4.22
C GLU A 227 10.21 22.06 -3.14
N ILE A 228 9.03 22.51 -3.57
CA ILE A 228 7.90 22.77 -2.69
C ILE A 228 7.23 21.44 -2.34
N SER A 229 6.85 21.29 -1.08
CA SER A 229 6.08 20.15 -0.60
C SER A 229 5.06 20.56 0.44
N LEU A 230 3.99 19.77 0.56
CA LEU A 230 2.96 19.94 1.57
C LEU A 230 2.99 18.76 2.53
N VAL A 231 2.92 19.05 3.84
CA VAL A 231 2.69 18.09 4.91
C VAL A 231 1.28 18.30 5.45
N PHE A 232 0.44 17.28 5.33
CA PHE A 232 -0.98 17.31 5.71
C PHE A 232 -1.20 16.89 7.16
N ALA A 233 -0.47 15.86 7.61
CA ALA A 233 -0.60 15.31 8.95
C ALA A 233 0.63 14.50 9.31
N VAL A 234 0.87 14.36 10.62
CA VAL A 234 1.93 13.54 11.18
C VAL A 234 1.36 12.67 12.30
N THR A 235 1.87 11.45 12.43
CA THR A 235 1.59 10.58 13.58
C THR A 235 2.89 9.89 14.01
N THR A 236 3.02 9.59 15.29
CA THR A 236 4.20 8.89 15.84
C THR A 236 3.82 7.50 16.32
N THR A 237 4.78 6.58 16.36
CA THR A 237 4.56 5.23 16.88
C THR A 237 5.80 4.69 17.58
N ALA A 238 5.59 3.80 18.54
CA ALA A 238 6.63 3.02 19.22
C ALA A 238 6.72 1.57 18.70
N LEU A 239 6.08 1.24 17.57
CA LEU A 239 6.18 -0.09 16.97
C LEU A 239 7.64 -0.43 16.61
N THR A 240 8.11 -1.59 17.05
CA THR A 240 9.51 -2.01 16.83
C THR A 240 9.79 -2.48 15.40
N GLN A 241 8.74 -2.87 14.66
CA GLN A 241 8.84 -3.22 13.24
C GLN A 241 8.29 -2.08 12.37
N HIS A 242 8.69 -2.09 11.10
CA HIS A 242 8.33 -1.04 10.16
C HIS A 242 6.81 -1.01 9.92
N PRO A 243 6.10 0.09 10.23
CA PRO A 243 4.63 0.12 10.29
C PRO A 243 3.95 -0.08 8.93
N LEU A 244 4.64 0.25 7.83
CA LEU A 244 4.12 0.10 6.46
C LEU A 244 4.58 -1.17 5.74
N ARG A 245 5.46 -2.00 6.34
CA ARG A 245 5.94 -3.24 5.72
C ARG A 245 5.16 -4.41 6.31
N LEU A 246 4.03 -4.72 5.67
CA LEU A 246 3.17 -5.81 6.08
C LEU A 246 3.87 -7.16 5.88
N GLN A 247 3.52 -8.13 6.71
CA GLN A 247 3.92 -9.52 6.46
C GLN A 247 3.25 -10.04 5.19
N GLY A 248 3.86 -11.06 4.56
CA GLY A 248 3.25 -11.76 3.43
C GLY A 248 1.86 -12.33 3.74
N ARG A 249 1.13 -12.76 2.71
CA ARG A 249 -0.22 -13.32 2.89
C ARG A 249 -0.21 -14.51 3.85
N ARG A 250 -1.08 -14.46 4.86
CA ARG A 250 -1.30 -15.49 5.87
C ARG A 250 -2.78 -15.87 5.92
N LYS A 251 -3.07 -16.99 6.61
CA LYS A 251 -4.42 -17.50 6.80
C LYS A 251 -4.65 -17.85 8.26
N LEU A 252 -5.85 -17.56 8.75
CA LEU A 252 -6.34 -17.94 10.07
C LEU A 252 -7.66 -18.70 9.89
N LYS A 253 -7.87 -19.76 10.67
CA LYS A 253 -9.20 -20.36 10.81
C LYS A 253 -9.88 -19.74 12.01
N VAL A 254 -10.94 -18.97 11.82
CA VAL A 254 -11.64 -18.27 12.90
C VAL A 254 -13.00 -18.92 13.11
N ARG A 255 -13.30 -19.33 14.33
CA ARG A 255 -14.67 -19.69 14.72
C ARG A 255 -15.43 -18.41 15.06
N LEU A 256 -16.55 -18.23 14.38
CA LEU A 256 -17.44 -17.09 14.56
C LEU A 256 -18.24 -17.25 15.86
N PRO A 257 -18.32 -16.20 16.70
CA PRO A 257 -19.32 -16.13 17.75
C PRO A 257 -20.75 -16.24 17.19
N PRO A 258 -21.77 -16.43 18.05
CA PRO A 258 -23.15 -16.23 17.64
C PRO A 258 -23.37 -14.81 17.08
N GLY A 259 -24.31 -14.65 16.15
CA GLY A 259 -24.67 -13.33 15.57
C GLY A 259 -23.86 -12.91 14.35
N PHE A 260 -23.29 -13.88 13.61
CA PHE A 260 -22.68 -13.65 12.30
C PHE A 260 -23.43 -14.48 11.25
N HIS A 261 -23.60 -13.90 10.07
CA HIS A 261 -24.19 -14.59 8.92
C HIS A 261 -23.25 -14.52 7.73
N LEU A 262 -23.12 -15.65 7.02
CA LEU A 262 -22.37 -15.71 5.78
C LEU A 262 -23.31 -15.38 4.60
N ASN A 263 -22.80 -14.65 3.62
CA ASN A 263 -23.54 -14.31 2.40
C ASN A 263 -23.78 -15.58 1.52
N LYS A 264 -24.44 -15.44 0.36
CA LYS A 264 -24.72 -16.58 -0.55
C LYS A 264 -23.47 -17.31 -1.05
N LEU A 265 -22.31 -16.64 -1.03
CA LEU A 265 -21.01 -17.23 -1.38
C LEU A 265 -20.37 -17.97 -0.19
N GLY A 266 -20.96 -17.88 1.00
CA GLY A 266 -20.41 -18.42 2.23
C GLY A 266 -19.29 -17.55 2.79
N GLU A 267 -19.39 -16.23 2.70
CA GLU A 267 -18.33 -15.29 3.11
C GLU A 267 -18.86 -14.23 4.06
N LEU A 268 -17.97 -13.68 4.88
CA LEU A 268 -18.17 -12.34 5.43
C LEU A 268 -17.73 -11.33 4.37
N ASP A 269 -18.52 -10.30 4.15
CA ASP A 269 -18.14 -9.21 3.25
C ASP A 269 -16.97 -8.43 3.85
N VAL A 270 -15.89 -8.32 3.08
CA VAL A 270 -14.62 -7.67 3.46
C VAL A 270 -14.44 -6.29 2.82
N ASP A 271 -15.38 -5.88 1.96
CA ASP A 271 -15.36 -4.61 1.25
C ASP A 271 -15.99 -3.47 2.05
N ASP A 272 -16.19 -2.33 1.42
CA ASP A 272 -16.82 -1.14 2.02
C ASP A 272 -18.31 -1.31 2.30
N ARG A 273 -18.97 -2.27 1.65
CA ARG A 273 -20.37 -2.65 1.87
C ARG A 273 -20.54 -3.58 3.06
N GLY A 274 -19.47 -4.30 3.44
CA GLY A 274 -19.42 -5.16 4.62
C GLY A 274 -18.96 -4.44 5.89
N GLU A 275 -19.67 -4.64 7.00
CA GLU A 275 -19.24 -4.13 8.32
C GLU A 275 -18.76 -5.21 9.29
N GLN A 276 -18.81 -6.48 8.92
CA GLN A 276 -18.63 -7.60 9.87
C GLN A 276 -17.18 -7.97 10.15
N ILE A 277 -16.24 -7.65 9.26
CA ILE A 277 -14.81 -7.95 9.47
C ILE A 277 -13.90 -6.81 9.00
N GLY A 278 -12.82 -6.56 9.73
CA GLY A 278 -11.80 -5.58 9.41
C GLY A 278 -10.54 -5.79 10.21
N MET A 279 -9.46 -5.08 9.88
CA MET A 279 -8.24 -5.08 10.67
C MET A 279 -7.54 -3.74 10.64
N ASP A 280 -6.80 -3.42 11.71
CA ASP A 280 -5.85 -2.31 11.68
C ASP A 280 -4.50 -2.79 11.13
N LEU A 281 -3.66 -1.85 10.67
CA LEU A 281 -2.30 -2.11 10.20
C LEU A 281 -2.17 -3.27 9.20
N GLY A 282 -3.17 -3.42 8.33
CA GLY A 282 -3.26 -4.56 7.43
C GLY A 282 -4.48 -4.51 6.52
N THR A 283 -4.72 -5.62 5.85
CA THR A 283 -5.86 -5.81 4.95
C THR A 283 -6.36 -7.23 5.06
N VAL A 284 -7.67 -7.38 5.29
CA VAL A 284 -8.37 -8.66 5.14
C VAL A 284 -8.65 -8.87 3.66
N ILE A 285 -8.07 -9.91 3.09
CA ILE A 285 -8.15 -10.24 1.65
C ILE A 285 -9.42 -11.05 1.37
N SER A 286 -9.77 -11.98 2.25
CA SER A 286 -11.03 -12.73 2.18
C SER A 286 -11.38 -13.36 3.53
N ALA A 287 -12.65 -13.67 3.74
CA ALA A 287 -13.14 -14.38 4.91
C ALA A 287 -14.23 -15.37 4.48
N ARG A 288 -13.83 -16.60 4.12
CA ARG A 288 -14.71 -17.61 3.48
C ARG A 288 -14.98 -18.79 4.41
N ALA A 289 -16.15 -19.40 4.33
CA ALA A 289 -16.51 -20.59 5.10
C ALA A 289 -15.43 -21.68 5.01
N VAL A 290 -15.15 -22.33 6.13
CA VAL A 290 -14.40 -23.59 6.12
C VAL A 290 -15.20 -24.62 5.32
N LEU A 291 -14.50 -25.40 4.51
CA LEU A 291 -15.09 -26.52 3.76
C LEU A 291 -14.94 -27.81 4.55
N GLU A 292 -16.05 -28.43 4.91
CA GLU A 292 -16.12 -29.68 5.63
C GLU A 292 -16.31 -30.84 4.65
N TYR A 293 -15.32 -31.73 4.62
CA TYR A 293 -15.37 -32.94 3.80
C TYR A 293 -15.81 -34.12 4.66
N SER A 294 -16.83 -34.84 4.21
CA SER A 294 -17.22 -36.11 4.83
C SER A 294 -16.12 -37.14 4.63
N ARG A 295 -15.45 -37.52 5.73
CA ARG A 295 -14.37 -38.52 5.68
C ARG A 295 -14.87 -39.86 5.15
N ALA A 296 -16.08 -40.26 5.54
CA ALA A 296 -16.67 -41.52 5.11
C ALA A 296 -16.96 -41.51 3.61
N ASP A 297 -17.52 -40.42 3.08
CA ASP A 297 -17.79 -40.29 1.65
C ASP A 297 -16.50 -40.19 0.83
N TRP A 298 -15.49 -39.47 1.35
CA TRP A 298 -14.19 -39.31 0.68
C TRP A 298 -13.42 -40.63 0.53
N LEU A 299 -13.54 -41.53 1.51
CA LEU A 299 -12.93 -42.86 1.47
C LEU A 299 -13.86 -43.92 0.85
N GLY A 300 -15.08 -43.54 0.48
CA GLY A 300 -16.10 -44.43 -0.06
C GLY A 300 -16.04 -44.57 -1.59
N ALA A 301 -17.09 -45.14 -2.15
CA ALA A 301 -17.22 -45.38 -3.60
C ALA A 301 -17.81 -44.19 -4.39
N LYS A 302 -18.16 -43.09 -3.72
CA LYS A 302 -18.72 -41.89 -4.37
C LYS A 302 -17.63 -41.23 -5.22
N VAL A 303 -17.93 -41.02 -6.51
CA VAL A 303 -16.98 -40.43 -7.47
C VAL A 303 -16.88 -38.92 -7.31
N ASP A 304 -17.98 -38.26 -6.92
CA ASP A 304 -18.03 -36.82 -6.68
C ASP A 304 -18.41 -36.54 -5.22
N VAL A 305 -17.44 -36.02 -4.45
CA VAL A 305 -17.60 -35.69 -3.03
C VAL A 305 -17.38 -34.19 -2.87
N GLN A 306 -18.48 -33.45 -2.90
CA GLN A 306 -18.49 -32.00 -2.69
C GLN A 306 -18.47 -31.68 -1.18
N PRO A 307 -17.69 -30.69 -0.73
CA PRO A 307 -17.68 -30.27 0.66
C PRO A 307 -18.95 -29.48 1.02
N VAL A 308 -19.28 -29.48 2.31
CA VAL A 308 -20.30 -28.59 2.88
C VAL A 308 -19.60 -27.36 3.49
N ARG A 309 -20.21 -26.19 3.35
CA ARG A 309 -19.70 -24.97 3.98
C ARG A 309 -20.06 -24.96 5.47
N CYS A 310 -19.07 -24.76 6.32
CA CYS A 310 -19.30 -24.55 7.75
C CYS A 310 -19.97 -23.18 7.98
N GLY A 311 -21.07 -23.15 8.73
CA GLY A 311 -21.77 -21.92 9.07
C GLY A 311 -21.15 -21.14 10.25
N SER A 312 -20.19 -21.73 10.96
CA SER A 312 -19.62 -21.18 12.20
C SER A 312 -18.11 -21.00 12.17
N GLU A 313 -17.44 -21.38 11.09
CA GLU A 313 -15.99 -21.23 10.94
C GLU A 313 -15.64 -20.67 9.57
N VAL A 314 -14.72 -19.70 9.55
CA VAL A 314 -14.20 -19.08 8.32
C VAL A 314 -12.68 -19.17 8.26
N ILE A 315 -12.14 -19.27 7.05
CA ILE A 315 -10.74 -19.00 6.74
C ILE A 315 -10.62 -17.52 6.38
N VAL A 316 -9.93 -16.78 7.24
CA VAL A 316 -9.57 -15.39 7.02
C VAL A 316 -8.19 -15.33 6.39
N GLU A 317 -8.10 -14.79 5.18
CA GLU A 317 -6.84 -14.49 4.52
C GLU A 317 -6.50 -13.02 4.70
N TYR A 318 -5.26 -12.71 5.06
CA TYR A 318 -4.86 -11.35 5.39
C TYR A 318 -3.38 -11.10 5.11
N SER A 319 -3.01 -9.82 5.07
CA SER A 319 -1.63 -9.34 5.13
C SER A 319 -1.61 -8.16 6.11
N ALA A 320 -0.79 -8.25 7.15
CA ALA A 320 -0.81 -7.28 8.25
C ALA A 320 0.54 -7.18 8.96
N HIS A 321 0.69 -6.13 9.77
CA HIS A 321 1.73 -6.00 10.78
C HIS A 321 1.50 -7.03 11.92
N PRO A 322 2.55 -7.56 12.59
CA PRO A 322 2.35 -8.54 13.68
C PRO A 322 1.50 -8.01 14.84
N ASP A 323 1.63 -6.71 15.15
CA ASP A 323 0.86 -6.02 16.19
C ASP A 323 -0.56 -5.60 15.76
N ALA A 324 -1.01 -6.02 14.58
CA ALA A 324 -2.35 -5.75 14.10
C ALA A 324 -3.42 -6.40 14.98
N ARG A 325 -4.63 -5.88 14.88
CA ARG A 325 -5.84 -6.40 15.51
C ARG A 325 -6.86 -6.76 14.44
N LEU A 326 -7.44 -7.94 14.56
CA LEU A 326 -8.60 -8.37 13.80
C LEU A 326 -9.86 -7.96 14.55
N TYR A 327 -10.79 -7.34 13.84
CA TYR A 327 -12.08 -6.90 14.37
C TYR A 327 -13.20 -7.68 13.69
N LEU A 328 -14.12 -8.18 14.48
CA LEU A 328 -15.37 -8.80 14.03
C LEU A 328 -16.56 -8.08 14.64
N ARG A 329 -17.53 -7.66 13.84
CA ARG A 329 -18.77 -7.03 14.30
C ARG A 329 -19.94 -7.95 14.02
N SER A 330 -20.64 -8.38 15.06
CA SER A 330 -21.87 -9.16 14.94
C SER A 330 -23.05 -8.27 14.53
N ASP A 331 -24.15 -8.91 14.15
CA ASP A 331 -25.37 -8.25 13.66
C ASP A 331 -26.05 -7.36 14.71
N ASP A 332 -25.80 -7.62 16.00
CA ASP A 332 -26.23 -6.77 17.12
C ASP A 332 -25.30 -5.56 17.38
N GLY A 333 -24.27 -5.38 16.54
CA GLY A 333 -23.30 -4.29 16.62
C GLY A 333 -22.14 -4.53 17.60
N ARG A 334 -22.11 -5.66 18.33
CA ARG A 334 -21.02 -5.96 19.26
C ARG A 334 -19.70 -6.16 18.51
N LEU A 335 -18.66 -5.47 18.98
CA LEU A 335 -17.32 -5.55 18.42
C LEU A 335 -16.46 -6.54 19.20
N HIS A 336 -16.03 -7.60 18.53
CA HIS A 336 -15.03 -8.55 19.00
C HIS A 336 -13.67 -8.16 18.43
N MET A 337 -12.65 -8.14 19.30
CA MET A 337 -11.29 -7.75 18.93
C MET A 337 -10.32 -8.86 19.31
N PHE A 338 -9.40 -9.16 18.40
CA PHE A 338 -8.38 -10.18 18.58
C PHE A 338 -7.02 -9.60 18.21
N GLU A 339 -6.06 -9.66 19.14
CA GLU A 339 -4.67 -9.31 18.84
C GLU A 339 -4.03 -10.40 18.00
N LEU A 340 -3.45 -10.03 16.86
CA LEU A 340 -2.95 -10.99 15.88
C LEU A 340 -1.82 -11.85 16.45
N ARG A 341 -0.92 -11.27 17.27
CA ARG A 341 0.13 -12.01 17.97
C ARG A 341 -0.43 -13.14 18.84
N SER A 342 -1.54 -12.89 19.52
CA SER A 342 -2.22 -13.86 20.38
C SER A 342 -2.87 -14.98 19.57
N LEU A 343 -3.28 -14.69 18.33
CA LEU A 343 -3.80 -15.69 17.39
C LEU A 343 -2.69 -16.57 16.78
N GLU A 344 -1.46 -16.06 16.69
CA GLU A 344 -0.33 -16.78 16.10
C GLU A 344 0.46 -17.61 17.13
N GLY A 345 0.55 -17.14 18.38
CA GLY A 345 1.26 -17.81 19.48
C GLY A 345 0.44 -18.86 20.23
N GLY A 346 -0.85 -18.99 19.95
CA GLY A 346 -1.83 -19.78 20.73
C GLY A 346 -1.87 -21.28 20.40
N GLY A 347 -0.78 -22.01 20.67
CA GLY A 347 -0.91 -23.27 21.37
C GLY A 347 -0.98 -22.98 22.87
N ASN A 348 -2.12 -23.26 23.50
CA ASN A 348 -2.37 -23.16 24.96
C ASN A 348 -2.17 -21.78 25.64
N ALA A 349 -3.26 -21.02 25.82
CA ALA A 349 -3.77 -20.63 27.16
C ALA A 349 -4.90 -19.58 27.04
N GLY A 350 -6.02 -19.83 27.74
CA GLY A 350 -6.77 -18.77 28.42
C GLY A 350 -8.12 -18.31 27.88
N ALA A 351 -8.45 -18.50 26.60
CA ALA A 351 -9.81 -18.34 26.10
C ALA A 351 -10.19 -19.62 25.36
N SER A 352 -11.24 -20.30 25.82
CA SER A 352 -11.69 -21.58 25.25
C SER A 352 -12.05 -21.45 23.76
N LEU A 353 -11.05 -21.66 22.90
CA LEU A 353 -11.17 -22.00 21.50
C LEU A 353 -10.13 -23.07 21.23
N MET A 354 -10.60 -24.24 20.80
CA MET A 354 -9.77 -25.41 20.59
C MET A 354 -9.09 -25.26 19.21
N TRP A 355 -7.80 -24.94 19.23
CA TRP A 355 -6.97 -24.76 18.03
C TRP A 355 -6.24 -26.06 17.69
N ARG A 356 -6.16 -26.40 16.40
CA ARG A 356 -5.16 -27.34 15.87
C ARG A 356 -4.38 -26.64 14.76
N GLN A 357 -3.11 -26.37 15.01
CA GLN A 357 -2.15 -26.21 13.92
C GLN A 357 -2.05 -27.54 13.17
N SER A 358 -2.17 -27.51 11.85
CA SER A 358 -1.77 -28.63 11.01
C SER A 358 -0.24 -28.69 10.97
N ASN A 359 0.37 -29.37 11.94
CA ASN A 359 1.78 -29.70 11.87
C ASN A 359 2.04 -30.63 10.67
N ARG A 360 3.03 -30.28 9.85
CA ARG A 360 3.67 -31.23 8.94
C ARG A 360 4.17 -32.42 9.77
N PRO A 361 3.94 -33.67 9.35
CA PRO A 361 4.56 -34.79 10.05
C PRO A 361 6.07 -34.73 9.83
N GLN A 362 6.84 -34.66 10.92
CA GLN A 362 8.23 -35.08 10.93
C GLN A 362 8.25 -36.60 10.72
N GLY A 363 8.21 -37.00 9.46
CA GLY A 363 8.42 -38.38 9.04
C GLY A 363 9.90 -38.64 8.81
N ARG A 364 10.47 -39.55 9.61
CA ARG A 364 11.76 -40.20 9.40
C ARG A 364 11.99 -40.51 7.92
N SER A 365 13.17 -40.14 7.40
CA SER A 365 13.62 -40.59 6.08
C SER A 365 13.74 -42.11 6.06
N ARG A 366 12.79 -42.78 5.42
CA ARG A 366 13.01 -44.08 4.80
C ARG A 366 12.96 -43.86 3.30
N SER A 367 14.12 -44.01 2.67
CA SER A 367 14.29 -43.99 1.22
C SER A 367 13.45 -45.11 0.59
N ALA A 368 12.43 -44.73 -0.19
CA ALA A 368 11.81 -45.63 -1.15
C ALA A 368 12.45 -45.36 -2.51
N SER A 369 13.24 -46.32 -3.00
CA SER A 369 13.86 -46.29 -4.32
C SER A 369 12.78 -46.43 -5.40
N TRP A 370 12.67 -45.45 -6.28
CA TRP A 370 12.00 -45.63 -7.57
C TRP A 370 13.07 -45.98 -8.61
N LYS A 371 13.01 -47.21 -9.12
CA LYS A 371 13.77 -47.65 -10.29
C LYS A 371 13.25 -46.89 -11.52
N ARG A 372 14.08 -46.05 -12.12
CA ARG A 372 14.01 -45.75 -13.55
C ARG A 372 15.31 -46.19 -14.20
N THR A 373 15.22 -47.27 -14.96
CA THR A 373 16.23 -47.69 -15.93
C THR A 373 15.96 -46.93 -17.22
N VAL A 374 16.85 -46.03 -17.63
CA VAL A 374 17.35 -45.93 -19.00
C VAL A 374 18.77 -45.38 -18.89
N ALA A 375 19.74 -46.18 -19.33
CA ALA A 375 21.15 -45.83 -19.39
C ALA A 375 21.47 -45.11 -20.70
N CYS A 376 22.35 -44.11 -20.64
CA CYS A 376 23.32 -43.82 -21.69
C CYS A 376 24.55 -43.18 -21.03
N ALA A 377 25.74 -43.64 -21.40
CA ALA A 377 26.97 -43.48 -20.65
C ALA A 377 27.90 -42.38 -21.23
N LEU A 378 28.40 -41.52 -20.30
CA LEU A 378 29.76 -40.94 -20.13
C LEU A 378 30.39 -40.03 -21.22
N PRO A 379 31.42 -39.17 -20.91
CA PRO A 379 32.28 -39.15 -19.72
C PRO A 379 32.53 -37.77 -19.03
N ARG A 380 33.34 -37.85 -17.97
CA ARG A 380 33.70 -36.91 -16.90
C ARG A 380 34.50 -35.67 -17.36
N GLY A 381 34.32 -34.55 -16.64
CA GLY A 381 35.22 -33.39 -16.65
C GLY A 381 34.90 -32.38 -15.53
N CYS A 382 35.94 -31.79 -14.94
CA CYS A 382 36.00 -31.00 -13.70
C CYS A 382 35.18 -29.69 -13.60
N MET A 383 34.90 -29.34 -12.34
CA MET A 383 34.96 -28.01 -11.68
C MET A 383 34.00 -26.85 -12.00
N SER A 384 33.47 -26.35 -10.87
CA SER A 384 33.29 -24.96 -10.44
C SER A 384 31.98 -24.24 -10.74
N MET A 385 31.58 -23.53 -9.69
CA MET A 385 30.34 -22.81 -9.49
C MET A 385 30.69 -21.32 -9.63
N VAL A 386 30.14 -20.64 -10.64
CA VAL A 386 30.21 -19.17 -10.76
C VAL A 386 28.88 -18.61 -11.25
N ARG A 387 28.38 -17.63 -10.50
CA ARG A 387 27.27 -16.71 -10.81
C ARG A 387 27.47 -16.03 -12.17
N MET A 388 26.48 -16.10 -13.05
CA MET A 388 26.39 -15.20 -14.22
C MET A 388 25.40 -14.07 -13.94
N GLY A 389 25.94 -12.86 -13.80
CA GLY A 389 25.22 -11.61 -14.00
C GLY A 389 25.34 -11.21 -15.47
N SER A 390 24.24 -10.81 -16.09
CA SER A 390 24.22 -10.32 -17.47
C SER A 390 24.47 -8.81 -17.47
N ILE A 391 25.59 -8.40 -18.07
CA ILE A 391 25.89 -7.04 -18.51
C ILE A 391 25.87 -7.09 -20.04
N CYS A 392 25.03 -6.27 -20.67
CA CYS A 392 25.11 -5.97 -22.11
C CYS A 392 25.70 -4.56 -22.26
N HIS A 393 26.83 -4.47 -22.97
CA HIS A 393 27.37 -3.21 -23.51
C HIS A 393 27.07 -3.12 -25.02
N PRO A 394 26.80 -1.91 -25.54
CA PRO A 394 26.48 -1.68 -26.94
C PRO A 394 27.76 -1.64 -27.81
N ARG A 395 27.65 -2.12 -29.05
CA ARG A 395 28.67 -1.92 -30.09
C ARG A 395 28.25 -0.80 -31.04
N ASP A 396 29.22 0.06 -31.31
CA ASP A 396 29.26 1.09 -32.33
C ASP A 396 28.82 0.61 -33.72
N ILE A 397 28.01 1.44 -34.38
CA ILE A 397 27.92 1.47 -35.85
C ILE A 397 28.05 2.94 -36.28
N THR A 398 29.23 3.26 -36.79
CA THR A 398 29.53 4.47 -37.58
C THR A 398 29.29 4.19 -39.06
N ALA A 399 28.50 5.01 -39.77
CA ALA A 399 28.71 5.27 -41.19
C ALA A 399 27.93 6.50 -41.72
N ARG A 400 28.71 7.54 -42.01
CA ARG A 400 28.74 8.40 -43.22
C ARG A 400 27.49 9.12 -43.72
N SER A 401 27.63 10.45 -43.68
CA SER A 401 26.99 11.50 -44.46
C SER A 401 27.29 11.47 -45.96
N ILE A 402 26.30 11.80 -46.81
CA ILE A 402 26.43 12.28 -48.20
C ILE A 402 25.31 13.33 -48.46
N PRO A 403 25.54 14.40 -49.25
CA PRO A 403 24.92 15.72 -49.03
C PRO A 403 23.72 16.07 -49.92
N ALA A 404 23.17 17.25 -49.63
CA ALA A 404 22.02 17.92 -50.23
C ALA A 404 22.09 18.09 -51.76
N GLY A 405 20.97 17.83 -52.42
CA GLY A 405 20.68 18.20 -53.80
C GLY A 405 19.32 18.90 -53.88
N SER A 406 19.35 20.14 -54.36
CA SER A 406 18.19 20.98 -54.66
C SER A 406 17.50 20.55 -55.96
N ARG A 407 16.16 20.67 -56.05
CA ARG A 407 15.41 21.29 -57.18
C ARG A 407 13.87 21.16 -57.08
N THR A 408 13.23 22.33 -57.09
CA THR A 408 12.06 22.77 -57.89
C THR A 408 10.69 22.06 -57.83
N SER A 409 9.73 22.81 -57.25
CA SER A 409 8.42 23.25 -57.79
C SER A 409 7.49 22.32 -58.59
N ARG A 410 6.24 22.26 -58.13
CA ARG A 410 4.91 22.17 -58.83
C ARG A 410 4.03 21.17 -58.07
N ALA A 411 2.71 21.30 -57.97
CA ALA A 411 1.72 22.36 -58.14
C ALA A 411 0.46 21.85 -57.42
N ASN A 412 -0.40 22.77 -57.01
CA ASN A 412 -1.78 22.51 -56.59
C ASN A 412 -2.55 21.62 -57.58
N LEU A 413 -3.49 20.80 -57.07
CA LEU A 413 -4.91 20.82 -57.44
C LEU A 413 -5.74 19.87 -56.51
N PRO A 414 -7.01 20.20 -56.22
CA PRO A 414 -7.88 19.52 -55.26
C PRO A 414 -8.87 18.55 -55.95
N MET A 415 -9.47 17.64 -55.17
CA MET A 415 -10.79 17.01 -55.40
C MET A 415 -11.20 16.36 -54.06
N GLY A 416 -12.44 16.34 -53.60
CA GLY A 416 -13.74 16.75 -54.13
C GLY A 416 -14.78 16.41 -53.07
#